data_AF-A0A973JCP7-F1
#
_entry.id   AF-A0A973JCP7-F1
#
_cell.length_a   1.000
_cell.length_b   1.000
_cell.length_c   1.000
_cell.angle_alpha   90.00
_cell.angle_beta   90.00
_cell.angle_gamma   90.00
#
_symmetry.space_group_name_H-M   'P 1'
#
loop_
_entity.id
_entity.type
_entity.pdbx_description
1 polymer ?
#
loop_
_entity_poly.entity_id
_entity_poly.type
_entity_poly.pdbx_seq_one_letter_code
_entity_poly.pdbx_strand_id
1 'polypeptide(L)'
;MKGLHCKSASRQEPASVPGTMTGKQLSDRSWERAQSFIAETLNKSGSPLDKPTQRFFEPRFGHDLSRVRIYSDAKAAQSAHNLNADAYTIGSRVVFGKDRYSPATDAGRRLLAHELLHVIENE
;
A
#
# COMPACT_ATOMS: atom_id res chain seq x y z
N MET A 1 -3.61 6.63 21.61
CA MET A 1 -2.92 6.88 20.32
C MET A 1 -3.19 5.68 19.44
N LYS A 2 -4.08 5.82 18.44
CA LYS A 2 -4.59 4.69 17.67
C LYS A 2 -3.49 4.21 16.72
N GLY A 3 -2.94 3.03 17.00
CA GLY A 3 -1.92 2.40 16.19
C GLY A 3 -2.46 2.09 14.79
N LEU A 4 -1.71 2.45 13.77
CA LEU A 4 -1.90 1.93 12.41
C LEU A 4 -1.72 0.42 12.46
N HIS A 5 -2.82 -0.31 12.62
CA HIS A 5 -2.89 -1.74 12.41
C HIS A 5 -3.01 -1.99 10.89
N CYS A 6 -1.88 -2.13 10.21
CA CYS A 6 -1.85 -2.72 8.87
C CYS A 6 -1.84 -4.24 9.06
N LYS A 7 -3.02 -4.87 9.05
CA LYS A 7 -3.16 -6.35 9.03
C LYS A 7 -3.76 -6.80 7.70
N SER A 8 -2.99 -6.71 6.62
CA SER A 8 -3.13 -7.61 5.45
C SER A 8 -2.18 -7.21 4.33
N ALA A 9 -0.87 -7.37 4.56
CA ALA A 9 0.01 -7.66 3.44
C ALA A 9 -0.32 -9.08 2.97
N SER A 10 -0.72 -9.24 1.70
CA SER A 10 -0.86 -10.57 1.09
C SER A 10 0.48 -11.28 1.22
N ARG A 11 0.55 -12.30 2.09
CA ARG A 11 1.78 -12.97 2.49
C ARG A 11 2.51 -13.58 1.28
N GLN A 12 3.72 -13.11 1.04
CA GLN A 12 4.83 -14.01 0.67
C GLN A 12 5.73 -14.19 1.90
N GLU A 13 6.32 -15.37 2.06
CA GLU A 13 7.26 -15.64 3.17
C GLU A 13 8.50 -14.74 3.04
N PRO A 14 8.99 -14.13 4.14
CA PRO A 14 10.19 -13.29 4.07
C PRO A 14 11.43 -14.16 3.78
N ALA A 15 12.28 -13.66 2.88
CA ALA A 15 13.60 -14.24 2.65
C ALA A 15 14.42 -14.26 3.96
N SER A 16 14.89 -15.45 4.34
CA SER A 16 15.69 -15.70 5.56
C SER A 16 16.88 -14.74 5.68
N VAL A 17 16.94 -14.01 6.79
CA VAL A 17 18.11 -13.23 7.19
C VAL A 17 19.03 -14.13 8.02
N PRO A 18 20.32 -14.34 7.66
CA PRO A 18 21.24 -15.09 8.50
C PRO A 18 21.80 -14.16 9.58
N GLY A 19 21.56 -14.48 10.85
CA GLY A 19 22.17 -13.79 11.98
C GLY A 19 21.31 -13.82 13.23
N THR A 20 21.71 -14.62 14.20
CA THR A 20 21.06 -14.77 15.51
C THR A 20 21.06 -13.42 16.25
N MET A 21 19.91 -12.74 16.30
CA MET A 21 19.67 -11.60 17.20
C MET A 21 18.28 -11.74 17.83
N THR A 22 18.19 -11.50 19.14
CA THR A 22 17.03 -11.81 19.99
C THR A 22 15.73 -11.15 19.48
N GLY A 23 14.65 -11.93 19.37
CA GLY A 23 13.41 -11.58 18.65
C GLY A 23 12.64 -10.35 19.13
N LYS A 24 12.89 -9.84 20.36
CA LYS A 24 12.20 -8.64 20.89
C LYS A 24 12.82 -7.32 20.43
N GLN A 25 14.10 -7.30 20.07
CA GLN A 25 14.80 -6.07 19.70
C GLN A 25 14.81 -5.84 18.17
N LEU A 26 14.56 -6.92 17.42
CA LEU A 26 14.39 -6.87 15.97
C LEU A 26 13.01 -6.33 15.56
N SER A 27 11.96 -6.52 16.37
CA SER A 27 10.61 -6.01 16.07
C SER A 27 10.55 -4.49 16.09
N ASP A 28 11.13 -3.87 17.12
CA ASP A 28 10.97 -2.42 17.36
C ASP A 28 11.71 -1.61 16.28
N ARG A 29 12.93 -2.01 15.94
CA ARG A 29 13.71 -1.37 14.86
C ARG A 29 13.17 -1.62 13.47
N SER A 30 12.51 -2.77 13.25
CA SER A 30 11.91 -3.07 11.95
C SER A 30 10.67 -2.22 11.71
N TRP A 31 9.88 -1.98 12.76
CA TRP A 31 8.72 -1.09 12.69
C TRP A 31 9.12 0.38 12.47
N GLU A 32 10.14 0.88 13.19
CA GLU A 32 10.65 2.25 12.98
C GLU A 32 11.19 2.49 11.56
N ARG A 33 11.85 1.49 10.98
CA ARG A 33 12.30 1.54 9.58
C ARG A 33 11.12 1.57 8.62
N ALA A 34 10.13 0.70 8.82
CA ALA A 34 8.90 0.69 8.02
C ALA A 34 8.19 2.05 8.06
N GLN A 35 8.06 2.66 9.24
CA GLN A 35 7.48 3.99 9.43
C GLN A 35 8.25 5.08 8.67
N SER A 36 9.59 5.03 8.71
CA SER A 36 10.42 5.97 7.96
C SER A 36 10.19 5.88 6.44
N PHE A 37 10.09 4.67 5.89
CA PHE A 37 9.82 4.47 4.46
C PHE A 37 8.44 4.95 4.04
N ILE A 38 7.42 4.72 4.89
CA ILE A 38 6.07 5.23 4.68
C ILE A 38 6.10 6.76 4.70
N ALA A 39 6.66 7.37 5.74
CA ALA A 39 6.72 8.82 5.88
C ALA A 39 7.40 9.48 4.68
N GLU A 40 8.51 8.92 4.19
CA GLU A 40 9.20 9.45 3.03
C GLU A 40 8.39 9.31 1.73
N THR A 41 7.68 8.20 1.55
CA THR A 41 6.80 7.97 0.40
C THR A 41 5.64 8.97 0.39
N LEU A 42 5.02 9.18 1.55
CA LEU A 42 3.85 10.04 1.71
C LEU A 42 4.17 11.55 1.74
N ASN A 43 5.46 11.92 1.79
CA ASN A 43 5.89 13.32 1.71
C ASN A 43 5.64 13.94 0.31
N LYS A 44 5.42 13.11 -0.72
CA LYS A 44 4.89 13.55 -2.01
C LYS A 44 3.36 13.51 -2.02
N SER A 45 2.73 14.32 -2.86
CA SER A 45 1.26 14.44 -2.89
C SER A 45 0.52 13.26 -3.55
N GLY A 46 1.22 12.26 -4.09
CA GLY A 46 0.62 11.18 -4.90
C GLY A 46 -0.10 11.70 -6.16
N SER A 47 -0.44 10.80 -7.07
CA SER A 47 -1.29 11.14 -8.22
C SER A 47 -2.76 10.90 -7.88
N PRO A 48 -3.71 11.75 -8.29
CA PRO A 48 -5.12 11.39 -8.17
C PRO A 48 -5.39 10.09 -8.96
N LEU A 49 -6.30 9.26 -8.47
CA LEU A 49 -6.82 8.13 -9.26
C LEU A 49 -7.37 8.67 -10.58
N ASP A 50 -7.04 8.07 -11.72
CA ASP A 50 -7.46 8.63 -13.01
C ASP A 50 -8.98 8.50 -13.21
N LYS A 51 -9.55 9.41 -14.00
CA LYS A 51 -11.02 9.49 -14.20
C LYS A 51 -11.64 8.22 -14.82
N PRO A 52 -11.03 7.58 -15.83
CA PRO A 52 -11.50 6.28 -16.32
C PRO A 52 -11.59 5.23 -15.21
N THR A 53 -10.57 5.12 -14.37
CA THR A 53 -10.53 4.16 -13.27
C THR A 53 -11.54 4.49 -12.17
N GLN A 54 -11.72 5.77 -11.81
CA GLN A 54 -12.78 6.22 -10.90
C GLN A 54 -14.15 5.78 -11.41
N ARG A 55 -14.50 6.12 -12.65
CA ARG A 55 -15.80 5.76 -13.26
C ARG A 55 -16.05 4.25 -13.32
N PHE A 56 -14.98 3.46 -13.41
CA PHE A 56 -15.09 2.02 -13.37
C PHE A 56 -15.45 1.52 -11.96
N PHE A 57 -14.81 2.03 -10.91
CA PHE A 57 -14.96 1.48 -9.57
C PHE A 57 -16.06 2.14 -8.72
N GLU A 58 -16.30 3.44 -8.85
CA GLU A 58 -17.28 4.17 -8.02
C GLU A 58 -18.69 3.55 -8.05
N PRO A 59 -19.29 3.18 -9.21
CA PRO A 59 -20.62 2.57 -9.22
C PRO A 59 -20.65 1.16 -8.63
N ARG A 60 -19.52 0.45 -8.65
CA ARG A 60 -19.39 -0.92 -8.13
C ARG A 60 -19.27 -0.93 -6.61
N PHE A 61 -18.65 0.10 -6.05
CA PHE A 61 -18.49 0.27 -4.61
C PHE A 61 -19.57 1.15 -3.99
N GLY A 62 -20.27 1.98 -4.76
CA GLY A 62 -21.20 2.97 -4.23
C GLY A 62 -20.49 4.06 -3.40
N HIS A 63 -19.23 4.35 -3.72
CA HIS A 63 -18.37 5.23 -2.93
C HIS A 63 -17.69 6.29 -3.81
N ASP A 64 -17.53 7.52 -3.31
CA ASP A 64 -16.67 8.54 -3.94
C ASP A 64 -15.18 8.15 -3.80
N LEU A 65 -14.47 8.06 -4.92
CA LEU A 65 -13.04 7.75 -4.97
C LEU A 65 -12.18 8.97 -5.36
N SER A 66 -12.77 10.16 -5.44
CA SER A 66 -12.11 11.40 -5.86
C SER A 66 -10.94 11.81 -4.96
N ARG A 67 -10.99 11.45 -3.67
CA ARG A 67 -9.93 11.70 -2.68
C ARG A 67 -8.76 10.72 -2.75
N VAL A 68 -8.89 9.62 -3.50
CA VAL A 68 -7.86 8.57 -3.56
C VAL A 68 -6.59 9.08 -4.24
N ARG A 69 -5.45 8.85 -3.58
CA ARG A 69 -4.11 9.18 -4.07
C ARG A 69 -3.29 7.91 -4.31
N ILE A 70 -2.75 7.79 -5.52
CA ILE A 70 -1.94 6.66 -5.98
C ILE A 70 -0.47 7.03 -5.92
N TYR A 71 0.33 6.14 -5.33
CA TYR A 71 1.78 6.21 -5.26
C TYR A 71 2.36 5.00 -5.97
N SER A 72 3.00 5.21 -7.12
CA SER A 72 3.58 4.13 -7.94
C SER A 72 4.97 4.48 -8.48
N ASP A 73 5.64 5.46 -7.85
CA ASP A 73 7.01 5.84 -8.21
C ASP A 73 8.04 4.89 -7.59
N ALA A 74 9.33 5.11 -7.89
CA ALA A 74 10.40 4.25 -7.38
C ALA A 74 10.46 4.20 -5.84
N LYS A 75 10.08 5.27 -5.14
CA LYS A 75 10.07 5.29 -3.66
C LYS A 75 8.90 4.49 -3.12
N ALA A 76 7.72 4.65 -3.70
CA ALA A 76 6.55 3.82 -3.40
C ALA A 76 6.85 2.33 -3.59
N ALA A 77 7.49 1.98 -4.71
CA ALA A 77 7.89 0.62 -5.00
C ALA A 77 8.87 0.06 -3.96
N GLN A 78 9.87 0.85 -3.54
CA GLN A 78 10.81 0.44 -2.49
C GLN A 78 10.11 0.27 -1.13
N SER A 79 9.17 1.15 -0.80
CA SER A 79 8.40 1.06 0.44
C SER A 79 7.54 -0.20 0.48
N ALA A 80 6.81 -0.51 -0.59
CA ALA A 80 6.01 -1.72 -0.70
C ALA A 80 6.88 -2.99 -0.63
N HIS A 81 8.05 -2.98 -1.29
CA HIS A 81 9.03 -4.07 -1.18
C HIS A 81 9.51 -4.28 0.28
N ASN A 82 9.80 -3.20 1.01
CA ASN A 82 10.25 -3.30 2.41
C ASN A 82 9.16 -3.85 3.36
N LEU A 83 7.89 -3.74 2.97
CA LEU A 83 6.75 -4.36 3.65
C LEU A 83 6.38 -5.73 3.09
N ASN A 84 7.14 -6.23 2.11
CA ASN A 84 6.85 -7.46 1.37
C ASN A 84 5.42 -7.51 0.82
N ALA A 85 5.00 -6.43 0.17
CA ALA A 85 3.65 -6.25 -0.35
C ALA A 85 3.67 -5.82 -1.82
N ASP A 86 2.69 -6.31 -2.60
CA ASP A 86 2.43 -5.83 -3.95
C ASP A 86 1.80 -4.43 -3.95
N ALA A 87 0.95 -4.15 -2.96
CA ALA A 87 0.39 -2.85 -2.68
C ALA A 87 -0.04 -2.76 -1.20
N TYR A 88 -0.28 -1.56 -0.70
CA TYR A 88 -0.89 -1.34 0.60
C TYR A 88 -1.64 0.00 0.67
N THR A 89 -2.51 0.14 1.66
CA THR A 89 -3.39 1.31 1.83
C THR A 89 -3.21 1.99 3.20
N ILE A 90 -3.20 3.32 3.22
CA ILE A 90 -3.19 4.16 4.42
C ILE A 90 -4.17 5.33 4.24
N GLY A 91 -5.32 5.25 4.90
CA GLY A 91 -6.43 6.18 4.67
C GLY A 91 -6.82 6.19 3.19
N SER A 92 -6.89 7.37 2.56
CA SER A 92 -7.18 7.49 1.12
C SER A 92 -5.95 7.39 0.21
N ARG A 93 -4.83 6.80 0.68
CA ARG A 93 -3.58 6.70 -0.08
C ARG A 93 -3.29 5.23 -0.36
N VAL A 94 -3.06 4.90 -1.63
CA VAL A 94 -2.73 3.55 -2.09
C VAL A 94 -1.32 3.56 -2.67
N VAL A 95 -0.46 2.69 -2.15
CA VAL A 95 0.94 2.57 -2.53
C VAL A 95 1.15 1.26 -3.26
N PHE A 96 1.76 1.31 -4.44
CA PHE A 96 2.02 0.15 -5.29
C PHE A 96 3.51 -0.19 -5.34
N GLY A 97 3.77 -1.50 -5.34
CA GLY A 97 5.05 -2.09 -5.70
C GLY A 97 5.42 -1.84 -7.16
N LYS A 98 6.67 -2.19 -7.51
CA LYS A 98 7.19 -2.01 -8.87
C LYS A 98 6.29 -2.72 -9.89
N ASP A 99 5.88 -1.98 -10.92
CA ASP A 99 5.04 -2.45 -12.02
C ASP A 99 3.68 -3.04 -11.57
N ARG A 100 3.22 -2.77 -10.34
CA ARG A 100 1.96 -3.30 -9.81
C ARG A 100 0.74 -2.42 -10.11
N TYR A 101 0.92 -1.11 -10.31
CA TYR A 101 -0.16 -0.22 -10.74
C TYR A 101 -0.44 -0.39 -12.25
N SER A 102 -1.38 -1.26 -12.58
CA SER A 102 -1.76 -1.58 -13.96
C SER A 102 -3.28 -1.62 -14.15
N PRO A 103 -4.00 -0.48 -14.06
CA PRO A 103 -5.47 -0.45 -14.12
C PRO A 103 -6.05 -0.93 -15.47
N ALA A 104 -5.22 -0.99 -16.51
CA ALA A 104 -5.60 -1.52 -17.82
C ALA A 104 -5.68 -3.06 -17.87
N THR A 105 -5.05 -3.78 -16.94
CA THR A 105 -5.03 -5.26 -16.93
C THR A 105 -6.02 -5.83 -15.91
N ASP A 106 -6.50 -7.06 -16.13
CA ASP A 106 -7.39 -7.72 -15.15
C ASP A 106 -6.71 -7.95 -13.81
N ALA A 107 -5.43 -8.35 -13.82
CA ALA A 107 -4.66 -8.56 -12.60
C ALA A 107 -4.49 -7.25 -11.82
N GLY A 108 -4.13 -6.15 -12.49
CA GLY A 108 -3.99 -4.85 -11.86
C GLY A 108 -5.31 -4.27 -11.36
N ARG A 109 -6.43 -4.49 -12.09
CA ARG A 109 -7.76 -4.13 -11.59
C ARG A 109 -8.17 -4.91 -10.35
N ARG A 110 -7.87 -6.20 -10.27
CA ARG A 110 -8.16 -7.01 -9.07
C ARG A 110 -7.36 -6.52 -7.87
N LEU A 111 -6.06 -6.26 -8.06
CA LEU A 111 -5.22 -5.70 -7.00
C LEU A 111 -5.72 -4.32 -6.55
N LEU A 112 -6.01 -3.42 -7.50
CA LEU A 112 -6.54 -2.11 -7.18
C LEU A 112 -7.90 -2.19 -6.47
N ALA A 113 -8.79 -3.10 -6.88
CA ALA A 113 -10.06 -3.31 -6.20
C ALA A 113 -9.88 -3.75 -4.74
N HIS A 114 -8.91 -4.63 -4.48
CA HIS A 114 -8.56 -5.05 -3.12
C HIS A 114 -8.12 -3.87 -2.26
N GLU A 115 -7.23 -3.03 -2.77
CA GLU A 115 -6.77 -1.84 -2.04
C GLU A 115 -7.84 -0.77 -1.88
N LEU A 116 -8.69 -0.55 -2.89
CA LEU A 116 -9.80 0.41 -2.78
C LEU A 116 -10.83 -0.03 -1.75
N LEU A 117 -11.03 -1.34 -1.56
CA LEU A 117 -11.85 -1.83 -0.46
C LEU A 117 -11.26 -1.44 0.90
N HIS A 118 -9.94 -1.58 1.09
CA HIS A 118 -9.25 -1.08 2.29
C HIS A 118 -9.41 0.44 2.47
N VAL A 119 -9.48 1.22 1.39
CA VAL A 119 -9.76 2.67 1.51
C VAL A 119 -11.14 2.91 2.10
N ILE A 120 -12.14 2.15 1.65
CA ILE A 120 -13.54 2.30 2.06
C ILE A 120 -13.74 1.83 3.50
N GLU A 121 -13.14 0.70 3.87
CA GLU A 121 -13.25 0.14 5.22
C GLU A 121 -12.55 0.99 6.29
N ASN A 122 -11.51 1.74 5.91
CA ASN A 122 -10.71 2.57 6.82
C ASN A 122 -11.21 4.03 6.94
N GLU A 123 -12.36 4.36 6.36
CA GLU A 123 -13.03 5.66 6.52
C GLU A 123 -13.67 5.85 7.89
#